data_AF-A0A6C0G075-F1
#
_entry.id   AF-A0A6C0G075-F1
#
_cell.length_a   1.000
_cell.length_b   1.000
_cell.length_c   1.000
_cell.angle_alpha   90.00
_cell.angle_beta   90.00
_cell.angle_gamma   90.00
#
_symmetry.space_group_name_H-M   'P 1'
#
loop_
_entity.id
_entity.type
_entity.pdbx_description
1 polymer ?
#
loop_
_entity_poly.entity_id
_entity_poly.type
_entity_poly.pdbx_seq_one_letter_code
_entity_poly.pdbx_strand_id
1 'polypeptide(L)'
;MKNIVLLDSAKPMFKGNLHLHTTWSDGAQPAAEVVEAFKAKGYHFLSISDHDRYARTGEFDSENFVTLPGMERGGLNPVEDKNPGYHFGVLDDPTVEPERERFGHLQAFEVPIPWEGDHSPQALIDEMRAHGNLVVFNHPEWHLTRFEDMVNYDGFFAIEIYNHATEWSTTSSYGAAYWDHALQNGKRVYGIAADDSHIHDDSWAVPEYGGGWIQVQAESLTHAGIVRGLKEGRFYSSTGPEVYDLRVEDGELKVRCSPCKFIMFKAFPQRGPFKGNFESGKPLTEASMAIEPDMTYIRVECVDFEGKVAWTNPVFVADLLS
;
A
#
# COMPACT_ATOMS: atom_id res chain seq x y z
N MET A 1 18.42 -2.09 -22.95
CA MET A 1 17.62 -1.93 -21.72
C MET A 1 18.17 -0.75 -20.96
N LYS A 2 17.32 0.17 -20.51
CA LYS A 2 17.77 1.38 -19.80
C LYS A 2 18.18 1.06 -18.36
N ASN A 3 19.23 1.71 -17.88
CA ASN A 3 19.56 1.71 -16.46
C ASN A 3 18.60 2.68 -15.75
N ILE A 4 18.02 2.29 -14.63
CA ILE A 4 17.10 3.12 -13.83
C ILE A 4 17.29 2.84 -12.34
N VAL A 5 17.27 3.90 -11.54
CA VAL A 5 17.26 3.80 -10.08
C VAL A 5 15.83 4.00 -9.60
N LEU A 6 15.26 2.98 -8.96
CA LEU A 6 13.88 2.95 -8.46
C LEU A 6 13.86 3.40 -6.99
N LEU A 7 14.78 2.84 -6.20
CA LEU A 7 15.09 3.24 -4.83
C LEU A 7 16.60 3.43 -4.71
N ASP A 8 17.01 4.56 -4.13
CA ASP A 8 18.40 5.00 -3.96
C ASP A 8 18.72 5.10 -2.47
N SER A 9 19.63 4.25 -2.00
CA SER A 9 20.08 4.23 -0.60
C SER A 9 20.65 5.57 -0.08
N ALA A 10 20.99 6.52 -0.96
CA ALA A 10 21.46 7.86 -0.57
C ALA A 10 20.33 8.89 -0.39
N LYS A 11 19.07 8.55 -0.69
CA LYS A 11 17.93 9.47 -0.63
C LYS A 11 17.10 9.27 0.65
N PRO A 12 16.42 10.32 1.14
CA PRO A 12 15.55 10.21 2.31
C PRO A 12 14.41 9.22 2.08
N MET A 13 14.15 8.40 3.09
CA MET A 13 13.05 7.44 3.15
C MET A 13 12.15 7.79 4.33
N PHE A 14 10.85 7.85 4.08
CA PHE A 14 9.85 8.19 5.09
C PHE A 14 8.93 6.99 5.29
N LYS A 15 8.89 6.48 6.52
CA LYS A 15 7.97 5.42 6.93
C LYS A 15 6.57 5.97 7.15
N GLY A 16 5.54 5.32 6.64
CA GLY A 16 4.16 5.73 6.86
C GLY A 16 3.15 4.60 6.88
N ASN A 17 1.95 4.91 7.38
CA ASN A 17 0.77 4.05 7.34
C ASN A 17 -0.37 4.76 6.60
N LEU A 18 -1.14 4.05 5.79
CA LEU A 18 -2.22 4.64 4.98
C LEU A 18 -3.63 4.21 5.43
N HIS A 19 -3.74 3.36 6.45
CA HIS A 19 -5.01 2.78 6.86
C HIS A 19 -5.07 2.60 8.38
N LEU A 20 -5.92 3.38 9.04
CA LEU A 20 -6.19 3.33 10.48
C LEU A 20 -7.46 4.12 10.82
N HIS A 21 -8.02 3.87 12.01
CA HIS A 21 -9.27 4.45 12.47
C HIS A 21 -9.14 5.13 13.82
N THR A 22 -10.00 6.10 14.09
CA THR A 22 -10.05 6.88 15.32
C THR A 22 -11.47 6.89 15.88
N THR A 23 -11.69 7.64 16.97
CA THR A 23 -13.03 7.85 17.52
C THR A 23 -13.96 8.67 16.61
N TRP A 24 -13.50 9.12 15.44
CA TRP A 24 -14.38 9.72 14.44
C TRP A 24 -15.23 8.67 13.71
N SER A 25 -14.76 7.44 13.61
CA SER A 25 -15.55 6.28 13.18
C SER A 25 -15.66 5.23 14.29
N ASP A 26 -14.98 4.10 14.19
CA ASP A 26 -15.08 2.95 15.10
C ASP A 26 -13.75 2.57 15.79
N GLY A 27 -12.72 3.40 15.62
CA GLY A 27 -11.50 3.31 16.44
C GLY A 27 -11.71 3.75 17.89
N ALA A 28 -10.84 3.30 18.79
CA ALA A 28 -10.99 3.53 20.23
C ALA A 28 -10.29 4.78 20.76
N GLN A 29 -9.31 5.33 20.03
CA GLN A 29 -8.50 6.47 20.48
C GLN A 29 -8.80 7.75 19.66
N PRO A 30 -8.77 8.94 20.29
CA PRO A 30 -8.81 10.21 19.57
C PRO A 30 -7.65 10.36 18.58
N ALA A 31 -7.90 11.05 17.46
CA ALA A 31 -6.91 11.27 16.40
C ALA A 31 -5.55 11.78 16.90
N ALA A 32 -5.53 12.70 17.86
CA ALA A 32 -4.29 13.21 18.45
C ALA A 32 -3.48 12.11 19.17
N GLU A 33 -4.13 11.21 19.90
CA GLU A 33 -3.47 10.10 20.59
C GLU A 33 -2.93 9.07 19.58
N VAL A 34 -3.71 8.76 18.54
CA VAL A 34 -3.28 7.88 17.45
C VAL A 34 -2.03 8.42 16.75
N VAL A 35 -2.03 9.71 16.41
CA VAL A 35 -0.87 10.39 15.81
C VAL A 35 0.38 10.26 16.68
N GLU A 36 0.27 10.51 17.98
CA GLU A 36 1.41 10.41 18.89
C GLU A 36 1.89 8.96 19.04
N ALA A 37 0.98 7.98 19.03
CA ALA A 37 1.32 6.56 19.05
C ALA A 37 2.17 6.15 17.82
N PHE A 38 1.77 6.58 16.62
CA PHE A 38 2.55 6.32 15.41
C PHE A 38 3.90 7.07 15.38
N LYS A 39 3.95 8.32 15.84
CA LYS A 39 5.21 9.07 16.01
C LYS A 39 6.17 8.34 16.96
N ALA A 40 5.66 7.81 18.08
CA ALA A 40 6.45 7.05 19.05
C ALA A 40 7.06 5.77 18.44
N LYS A 41 6.42 5.20 17.40
CA LYS A 41 6.95 4.07 16.61
C LYS A 41 7.82 4.47 15.41
N GLY A 42 8.19 5.74 15.29
CA GLY A 42 9.10 6.23 14.24
C GLY A 42 8.46 6.39 12.86
N TYR A 43 7.14 6.54 12.80
CA TYR A 43 6.45 6.91 11.56
C TYR A 43 6.65 8.40 11.26
N HIS A 44 6.74 8.73 9.97
CA HIS A 44 6.93 10.07 9.45
C HIS A 44 5.66 10.61 8.80
N PHE A 45 4.73 9.74 8.41
CA PHE A 45 3.42 10.18 7.93
C PHE A 45 2.33 9.15 8.19
N LEU A 46 1.08 9.62 8.19
CA LEU A 46 -0.10 8.77 8.20
C LEU A 46 -1.22 9.33 7.33
N SER A 47 -2.14 8.46 6.94
CA SER A 47 -3.51 8.84 6.57
C SER A 47 -4.45 8.39 7.69
N ILE A 48 -5.19 9.33 8.30
CA ILE A 48 -6.32 8.97 9.17
C ILE A 48 -7.48 8.64 8.24
N SER A 49 -7.92 7.39 8.24
CA SER A 49 -8.84 6.86 7.22
C SER A 49 -10.17 6.39 7.83
N ASP A 50 -10.70 7.14 8.80
CA ASP A 50 -11.98 6.84 9.42
C ASP A 50 -13.09 6.57 8.39
N HIS A 51 -13.93 5.57 8.68
CA HIS A 51 -15.03 5.17 7.80
C HIS A 51 -15.94 6.34 7.42
N ASP A 52 -16.07 6.57 6.12
CA ASP A 52 -17.02 7.48 5.50
C ASP A 52 -16.95 8.93 6.03
N ARG A 53 -15.78 9.31 6.56
CA ARG A 53 -15.48 10.64 7.10
C ARG A 53 -14.15 11.13 6.59
N TYR A 54 -14.18 12.13 5.73
CA TYR A 54 -12.97 12.66 5.12
C TYR A 54 -12.16 13.49 6.13
N ALA A 55 -11.03 12.96 6.59
CA ALA A 55 -10.18 13.62 7.58
C ALA A 55 -9.13 14.51 6.90
N ARG A 56 -9.16 15.82 7.18
CA ARG A 56 -8.05 16.75 6.87
C ARG A 56 -7.34 17.15 8.14
N THR A 57 -6.15 16.63 8.38
CA THR A 57 -5.54 16.64 9.72
C THR A 57 -4.19 17.35 9.78
N GLY A 58 -3.97 18.30 8.86
CA GLY A 58 -2.73 19.09 8.76
C GLY A 58 -2.38 19.91 10.02
N GLU A 59 -3.29 20.02 10.98
CA GLU A 59 -3.00 20.56 12.32
C GLU A 59 -2.03 19.70 13.14
N PHE A 60 -1.86 18.41 12.79
CA PHE A 60 -0.90 17.50 13.39
C PHE A 60 0.48 17.50 12.71
N ASP A 61 0.62 18.23 11.60
CA ASP A 61 1.87 18.33 10.85
C ASP A 61 2.96 19.02 11.68
N SER A 62 4.19 18.60 11.46
CA SER A 62 5.39 19.14 12.09
C SER A 62 6.59 18.99 11.15
N GLU A 63 7.76 19.48 11.56
CA GLU A 63 8.99 19.34 10.78
C GLU A 63 9.34 17.88 10.43
N ASN A 64 9.00 16.94 11.31
CA ASN A 64 9.37 15.53 11.18
C ASN A 64 8.15 14.62 10.95
N PHE A 65 6.98 15.19 10.67
CA PHE A 65 5.77 14.39 10.51
C PHE A 65 4.69 15.12 9.69
N VAL A 66 4.05 14.41 8.76
CA VAL A 66 2.92 14.96 7.98
C VAL A 66 1.74 14.01 7.94
N THR A 67 0.56 14.56 7.93
CA THR A 67 -0.68 13.83 7.66
C THR A 67 -1.03 13.94 6.18
N LEU A 68 -1.60 12.87 5.65
CA LEU A 68 -2.18 12.84 4.31
C LEU A 68 -3.70 12.76 4.50
N PRO A 69 -4.46 13.76 4.02
CA PRO A 69 -5.91 13.71 4.16
C PRO A 69 -6.52 12.53 3.43
N GLY A 70 -7.55 11.92 4.02
CA GLY A 70 -8.15 10.72 3.48
C GLY A 70 -9.37 10.21 4.25
N MET A 71 -9.86 9.05 3.83
CA MET A 71 -10.90 8.25 4.49
C MET A 71 -10.82 6.81 3.99
N GLU A 72 -11.45 5.88 4.70
CA GLU A 72 -11.88 4.63 4.11
C GLU A 72 -13.34 4.78 3.67
N ARG A 73 -13.61 4.57 2.38
CA ARG A 73 -14.94 4.71 1.80
C ARG A 73 -15.38 3.36 1.25
N GLY A 74 -16.49 2.85 1.77
CA GLY A 74 -16.94 1.53 1.41
C GLY A 74 -18.01 1.01 2.34
N GLY A 75 -18.34 -0.26 2.15
CA GLY A 75 -19.10 -1.02 3.13
C GLY A 75 -19.46 -2.40 2.60
N LEU A 76 -19.98 -3.23 3.50
CA LEU A 76 -20.66 -4.45 3.12
C LEU A 76 -21.87 -4.13 2.26
N ASN A 77 -22.09 -4.94 1.23
CA ASN A 77 -23.24 -4.77 0.35
C ASN A 77 -24.54 -5.15 1.08
N PRO A 78 -25.52 -4.23 1.21
CA PRO A 78 -26.79 -4.51 1.86
C PRO A 78 -27.79 -5.25 0.95
N VAL A 79 -27.48 -5.43 -0.34
CA VAL A 79 -28.36 -6.02 -1.35
C VAL A 79 -28.11 -7.52 -1.49
N GLU A 80 -29.17 -8.31 -1.61
CA GLU A 80 -29.09 -9.77 -1.82
C GLU A 80 -28.76 -10.12 -3.29
N ASP A 81 -27.57 -9.74 -3.77
CA ASP A 81 -27.11 -9.98 -5.15
C ASP A 81 -25.79 -10.75 -5.26
N LYS A 82 -25.32 -11.33 -4.14
CA LYS A 82 -24.10 -12.13 -3.98
C LYS A 82 -22.78 -11.35 -4.01
N ASN A 83 -22.77 -10.04 -4.21
CA ASN A 83 -21.55 -9.26 -4.03
C ASN A 83 -21.34 -8.95 -2.53
N PRO A 84 -20.11 -9.07 -1.99
CA PRO A 84 -19.86 -8.89 -0.57
C PRO A 84 -19.76 -7.42 -0.13
N GLY A 85 -19.55 -6.49 -1.07
CA GLY A 85 -19.19 -5.12 -0.77
C GLY A 85 -17.69 -4.88 -0.96
N TYR A 86 -17.23 -3.68 -0.64
CA TYR A 86 -15.84 -3.26 -0.84
C TYR A 86 -15.50 -2.12 0.09
N HIS A 87 -14.24 -2.05 0.50
CA HIS A 87 -13.64 -0.82 1.04
C HIS A 87 -12.56 -0.28 0.10
N PHE A 88 -12.54 1.04 -0.01
CA PHE A 88 -11.50 1.78 -0.70
C PHE A 88 -10.82 2.77 0.23
N GLY A 89 -9.50 2.71 0.32
CA GLY A 89 -8.70 3.76 0.92
C GLY A 89 -8.66 4.96 -0.03
N VAL A 90 -8.98 6.14 0.47
CA VAL A 90 -9.02 7.38 -0.32
C VAL A 90 -7.99 8.33 0.25
N LEU A 91 -7.11 8.84 -0.61
CA LEU A 91 -5.98 9.69 -0.23
C LEU A 91 -5.95 10.95 -1.10
N ASP A 92 -5.94 12.14 -0.49
CA ASP A 92 -5.87 13.42 -1.22
C ASP A 92 -4.58 13.48 -2.05
N ASP A 93 -4.73 13.75 -3.36
CA ASP A 93 -3.62 14.04 -4.25
C ASP A 93 -3.50 15.56 -4.46
N PRO A 94 -2.60 16.26 -3.76
CA PRO A 94 -2.45 17.71 -3.88
C PRO A 94 -1.65 18.10 -5.13
N THR A 95 -1.25 17.13 -5.96
CA THR A 95 -0.44 17.35 -7.17
C THR A 95 -1.28 17.46 -8.44
N VAL A 96 -2.60 17.35 -8.33
CA VAL A 96 -3.56 17.44 -9.43
C VAL A 96 -4.62 18.50 -9.13
N GLU A 97 -5.17 19.07 -10.19
CA GLU A 97 -6.37 19.90 -10.08
C GLU A 97 -7.60 19.01 -10.22
N PRO A 98 -8.50 18.99 -9.21
CA PRO A 98 -9.61 18.05 -9.21
C PRO A 98 -10.72 18.52 -10.16
N GLU A 99 -11.47 17.57 -10.71
CA GLU A 99 -12.64 17.86 -11.57
C GLU A 99 -13.83 18.35 -10.74
N ARG A 100 -13.87 17.99 -9.46
CA ARG A 100 -14.88 18.36 -8.47
C ARG A 100 -14.23 18.94 -7.22
N GLU A 101 -15.01 19.67 -6.42
CA GLU A 101 -14.53 20.30 -5.19
C GLU A 101 -13.94 19.25 -4.21
N ARG A 102 -12.75 19.49 -3.68
CA ARG A 102 -12.16 18.58 -2.69
C ARG A 102 -13.02 18.50 -1.42
N PHE A 103 -13.05 17.32 -0.81
CA PHE A 103 -13.83 17.10 0.41
C PHE A 103 -13.28 17.91 1.60
N GLY A 104 -14.18 18.34 2.50
CA GLY A 104 -13.84 19.08 3.72
C GLY A 104 -13.40 18.19 4.89
N HIS A 105 -12.86 18.79 5.94
CA HIS A 105 -12.54 18.09 7.19
C HIS A 105 -13.82 17.54 7.86
N LEU A 106 -13.81 16.26 8.22
CA LEU A 106 -14.93 15.50 8.79
C LEU A 106 -16.21 15.58 7.97
N GLN A 107 -16.08 15.79 6.66
CA GLN A 107 -17.20 15.64 5.75
C GLN A 107 -17.67 14.19 5.80
N ALA A 108 -18.93 14.00 6.21
CA ALA A 108 -19.56 12.69 6.31
C ALA A 108 -20.30 12.34 5.01
N PHE A 109 -20.32 11.06 4.68
CA PHE A 109 -21.02 10.52 3.51
C PHE A 109 -22.17 9.61 3.93
N GLU A 110 -23.16 9.47 3.03
CA GLU A 110 -24.31 8.59 3.28
C GLU A 110 -23.89 7.11 3.31
N VAL A 111 -24.48 6.40 4.28
CA VAL A 111 -24.33 4.96 4.51
C VAL A 111 -25.71 4.33 4.74
N PRO A 112 -25.99 3.12 4.22
CA PRO A 112 -25.11 2.32 3.38
C PRO A 112 -24.89 2.97 2.01
N ILE A 113 -23.77 2.64 1.35
CA ILE A 113 -23.48 3.15 0.00
C ILE A 113 -24.58 2.69 -0.95
N PRO A 114 -25.17 3.59 -1.76
CA PRO A 114 -26.11 3.19 -2.80
C PRO A 114 -25.49 2.12 -3.69
N TRP A 115 -26.21 1.01 -3.85
CA TRP A 115 -25.76 -0.13 -4.62
C TRP A 115 -26.67 -0.37 -5.81
N GLU A 116 -26.10 -0.23 -7.01
CA GLU A 116 -26.81 -0.40 -8.28
C GLU A 116 -26.22 -1.56 -9.10
N GLY A 117 -25.66 -2.58 -8.42
CA GLY A 117 -25.07 -3.77 -9.04
C GLY A 117 -23.55 -3.63 -9.28
N ASP A 118 -23.00 -4.48 -10.15
CA ASP A 118 -21.55 -4.65 -10.35
C ASP A 118 -20.79 -3.39 -10.80
N HIS A 119 -21.47 -2.33 -11.22
CA HIS A 119 -20.82 -1.08 -11.62
C HIS A 119 -20.57 -0.12 -10.44
N SER A 120 -21.18 -0.37 -9.28
CA SER A 120 -21.09 0.49 -8.09
C SER A 120 -19.64 0.74 -7.63
N PRO A 121 -18.73 -0.26 -7.65
CA PRO A 121 -17.30 -0.05 -7.36
C PRO A 121 -16.63 0.95 -8.27
N GLN A 122 -16.84 0.77 -9.58
CA GLN A 122 -16.21 1.62 -10.58
C GLN A 122 -16.70 3.06 -10.42
N ALA A 123 -18.01 3.23 -10.20
CA ALA A 123 -18.60 4.54 -9.96
C ALA A 123 -17.99 5.23 -8.72
N LEU A 124 -17.77 4.48 -7.64
CA LEU A 124 -17.16 5.00 -6.43
C LEU A 124 -15.68 5.36 -6.63
N ILE A 125 -14.90 4.51 -7.33
CA ILE A 125 -13.50 4.80 -7.69
C ILE A 125 -13.43 6.08 -8.53
N ASP A 126 -14.28 6.19 -9.56
CA ASP A 126 -14.33 7.34 -10.46
C ASP A 126 -14.73 8.62 -9.73
N GLU A 127 -15.69 8.54 -8.82
CA GLU A 127 -16.09 9.66 -7.96
C GLU A 127 -14.90 10.13 -7.12
N MET A 128 -14.26 9.24 -6.38
CA MET A 128 -13.13 9.61 -5.51
C MET A 128 -12.00 10.25 -6.31
N ARG A 129 -11.71 9.73 -7.50
CA ARG A 129 -10.72 10.32 -8.43
C ARG A 129 -11.14 11.69 -8.93
N ALA A 130 -12.40 11.91 -9.28
CA ALA A 130 -12.91 13.21 -9.73
C ALA A 130 -12.74 14.30 -8.65
N HIS A 131 -12.76 13.92 -7.37
CA HIS A 131 -12.46 14.79 -6.24
C HIS A 131 -10.95 14.95 -5.94
N GLY A 132 -10.08 14.45 -6.81
CA GLY A 132 -8.63 14.62 -6.71
C GLY A 132 -7.96 13.68 -5.72
N ASN A 133 -8.44 12.45 -5.61
CA ASN A 133 -7.87 11.43 -4.72
C ASN A 133 -7.19 10.29 -5.48
N LEU A 134 -6.16 9.73 -4.85
CA LEU A 134 -5.71 8.38 -5.12
C LEU A 134 -6.62 7.38 -4.40
N VAL A 135 -6.89 6.24 -5.04
CA VAL A 135 -7.76 5.18 -4.51
C VAL A 135 -6.99 3.87 -4.32
N VAL A 136 -7.01 3.32 -3.11
CA VAL A 136 -6.50 1.99 -2.75
C VAL A 136 -7.66 1.01 -2.69
N PHE A 137 -7.48 -0.19 -3.25
CA PHE A 137 -8.38 -1.31 -3.01
C PHE A 137 -8.02 -1.97 -1.68
N ASN A 138 -8.80 -1.74 -0.62
CA ASN A 138 -8.45 -2.19 0.72
C ASN A 138 -8.78 -3.68 0.93
N HIS A 139 -7.97 -4.32 1.78
CA HIS A 139 -8.08 -5.70 2.31
C HIS A 139 -9.00 -6.65 1.52
N PRO A 140 -8.65 -6.96 0.25
CA PRO A 140 -9.55 -7.67 -0.65
C PRO A 140 -9.97 -9.06 -0.14
N GLU A 141 -9.09 -9.74 0.61
CA GLU A 141 -9.38 -11.06 1.18
C GLU A 141 -10.45 -11.00 2.28
N TRP A 142 -10.35 -10.03 3.22
CA TRP A 142 -11.36 -9.82 4.27
C TRP A 142 -12.74 -9.50 3.68
N HIS A 143 -12.75 -8.69 2.62
CA HIS A 143 -13.95 -8.34 1.87
C HIS A 143 -14.51 -9.46 0.99
N LEU A 144 -13.89 -10.65 0.95
CA LEU A 144 -14.27 -11.76 0.07
C LEU A 144 -14.29 -11.35 -1.42
N THR A 145 -13.45 -10.39 -1.78
CA THR A 145 -13.32 -9.89 -3.15
C THR A 145 -12.94 -11.04 -4.07
N ARG A 146 -13.43 -11.06 -5.30
CA ARG A 146 -13.02 -12.10 -6.27
C ARG A 146 -11.78 -11.64 -7.02
N PHE A 147 -11.00 -12.58 -7.54
CA PHE A 147 -9.84 -12.23 -8.36
C PHE A 147 -10.24 -11.44 -9.62
N GLU A 148 -11.39 -11.79 -10.22
CA GLU A 148 -11.92 -11.12 -11.40
C GLU A 148 -12.25 -9.65 -11.13
N ASP A 149 -12.64 -9.30 -9.90
CA ASP A 149 -12.93 -7.91 -9.52
C ASP A 149 -11.68 -7.02 -9.62
N MET A 150 -10.48 -7.58 -9.35
CA MET A 150 -9.20 -6.86 -9.54
C MET A 150 -8.92 -6.52 -11.00
N VAL A 151 -9.53 -7.24 -11.94
CA VAL A 151 -9.39 -7.04 -13.38
C VAL A 151 -10.52 -6.16 -13.93
N ASN A 152 -11.73 -6.30 -13.37
CA ASN A 152 -12.93 -5.61 -13.84
C ASN A 152 -12.93 -4.10 -13.55
N TYR A 153 -12.32 -3.68 -12.44
CA TYR A 153 -12.30 -2.27 -12.05
C TYR A 153 -10.99 -1.58 -12.45
N ASP A 154 -11.07 -0.31 -12.79
CA ASP A 154 -9.97 0.54 -13.25
C ASP A 154 -9.83 1.78 -12.37
N GLY A 155 -8.63 2.38 -12.39
CA GLY A 155 -8.39 3.68 -11.79
C GLY A 155 -7.95 3.67 -10.32
N PHE A 156 -7.95 2.54 -9.62
CA PHE A 156 -7.24 2.46 -8.34
C PHE A 156 -5.72 2.45 -8.56
N PHE A 157 -4.95 3.08 -7.67
CA PHE A 157 -3.49 3.18 -7.80
C PHE A 157 -2.77 2.01 -7.13
N ALA A 158 -3.36 1.42 -6.10
CA ALA A 158 -2.77 0.34 -5.34
C ALA A 158 -3.83 -0.63 -4.79
N ILE A 159 -3.37 -1.81 -4.41
CA ILE A 159 -4.12 -2.82 -3.66
C ILE A 159 -3.45 -2.96 -2.30
N GLU A 160 -4.23 -3.08 -1.23
CA GLU A 160 -3.71 -3.43 0.08
C GLU A 160 -3.37 -4.92 0.11
N ILE A 161 -2.07 -5.21 0.09
CA ILE A 161 -1.52 -6.57 0.01
C ILE A 161 -1.20 -7.16 1.38
N TYR A 162 -1.16 -6.32 2.40
CA TYR A 162 -1.08 -6.73 3.79
C TYR A 162 -1.91 -5.78 4.65
N ASN A 163 -2.82 -6.37 5.42
CA ASN A 163 -3.63 -5.69 6.42
C ASN A 163 -3.34 -6.28 7.80
N HIS A 164 -2.81 -5.48 8.72
CA HIS A 164 -2.33 -6.01 10.00
C HIS A 164 -3.45 -6.46 10.94
N ALA A 165 -4.54 -5.69 11.06
CA ALA A 165 -5.66 -6.01 11.93
C ALA A 165 -6.30 -7.35 11.56
N THR A 166 -6.38 -7.68 10.28
CA THR A 166 -6.96 -8.94 9.79
C THR A 166 -6.04 -10.16 9.91
N GLU A 167 -4.73 -9.96 10.15
CA GLU A 167 -3.78 -11.06 10.41
C GLU A 167 -4.21 -11.88 11.62
N TRP A 168 -4.59 -11.20 12.70
CA TRP A 168 -4.91 -11.84 13.97
C TRP A 168 -6.41 -11.90 14.27
N SER A 169 -7.25 -11.05 13.66
CA SER A 169 -8.71 -11.06 13.89
C SER A 169 -9.45 -12.11 13.06
N THR A 170 -9.06 -12.31 11.80
CA THR A 170 -9.80 -13.14 10.84
C THR A 170 -8.92 -14.06 9.98
N THR A 171 -7.60 -13.95 10.10
CA THR A 171 -6.62 -14.68 9.27
C THR A 171 -6.80 -14.45 7.77
N SER A 172 -7.09 -13.19 7.40
CA SER A 172 -7.38 -12.75 6.00
C SER A 172 -6.55 -11.54 5.57
N SER A 173 -5.30 -11.48 6.02
CA SER A 173 -4.38 -10.37 5.81
C SER A 173 -3.69 -10.34 4.45
N TYR A 174 -3.75 -11.40 3.64
CA TYR A 174 -2.78 -11.61 2.57
C TYR A 174 -3.35 -11.30 1.17
N GLY A 175 -3.33 -10.02 0.81
CA GLY A 175 -3.80 -9.52 -0.48
C GLY A 175 -2.84 -9.73 -1.66
N ALA A 176 -1.63 -10.26 -1.46
CA ALA A 176 -0.62 -10.32 -2.54
C ALA A 176 -1.02 -11.22 -3.73
N ALA A 177 -1.85 -12.25 -3.50
CA ALA A 177 -2.39 -13.07 -4.59
C ALA A 177 -3.36 -12.29 -5.49
N TYR A 178 -4.14 -11.36 -4.91
CA TYR A 178 -5.03 -10.46 -5.64
C TYR A 178 -4.24 -9.50 -6.50
N TRP A 179 -3.15 -8.96 -5.93
CA TRP A 179 -2.23 -8.11 -6.66
C TRP A 179 -1.55 -8.84 -7.81
N ASP A 180 -1.04 -10.05 -7.59
CA ASP A 180 -0.46 -10.88 -8.66
C ASP A 180 -1.49 -11.16 -9.77
N HIS A 181 -2.74 -11.46 -9.43
CA HIS A 181 -3.80 -11.65 -10.42
C HIS A 181 -4.05 -10.38 -11.24
N ALA A 182 -4.10 -9.21 -10.61
CA ALA A 182 -4.26 -7.92 -11.29
C ALA A 182 -3.11 -7.67 -12.28
N LEU A 183 -1.86 -7.83 -11.83
CA LEU A 183 -0.66 -7.58 -12.62
C LEU A 183 -0.55 -8.54 -13.82
N GLN A 184 -0.84 -9.83 -13.62
CA GLN A 184 -0.82 -10.84 -14.68
C GLN A 184 -1.86 -10.56 -15.77
N ASN A 185 -2.95 -9.87 -15.42
CA ASN A 185 -4.00 -9.45 -16.34
C ASN A 185 -3.83 -8.00 -16.83
N GLY A 186 -2.62 -7.45 -16.75
CA GLY A 186 -2.24 -6.20 -17.40
C GLY A 186 -2.52 -4.93 -16.59
N LYS A 187 -3.00 -5.03 -15.34
CA LYS A 187 -3.13 -3.86 -14.47
C LYS A 187 -1.74 -3.33 -14.11
N ARG A 188 -1.62 -2.01 -14.04
CA ARG A 188 -0.40 -1.31 -13.62
C ARG A 188 -0.67 -0.58 -12.31
N VAL A 189 -0.72 -1.36 -11.23
CA VAL A 189 -1.08 -0.91 -9.89
C VAL A 189 -0.03 -1.35 -8.88
N TYR A 190 0.13 -0.59 -7.80
CA TYR A 190 1.09 -0.90 -6.74
C TYR A 190 0.46 -1.75 -5.63
N GLY A 191 1.26 -2.18 -4.66
CA GLY A 191 0.82 -2.93 -3.50
C GLY A 191 1.22 -2.21 -2.22
N ILE A 192 0.29 -1.95 -1.30
CA ILE A 192 0.57 -1.33 0.00
C ILE A 192 0.40 -2.31 1.16
N ALA A 193 1.19 -2.14 2.21
CA ALA A 193 0.95 -2.77 3.50
C ALA A 193 0.50 -1.69 4.49
N ALA A 194 -0.56 -1.97 5.24
CA ALA A 194 -1.13 -1.04 6.21
C ALA A 194 -1.64 -1.79 7.46
N ASP A 195 -2.08 -1.03 8.46
CA ASP A 195 -2.48 -1.64 9.73
C ASP A 195 -3.99 -1.89 9.81
N ASP A 196 -4.82 -0.95 9.33
CA ASP A 196 -6.27 -0.94 9.54
C ASP A 196 -6.63 -1.00 11.03
N SER A 197 -5.85 -0.24 11.81
CA SER A 197 -5.86 -0.33 13.26
C SER A 197 -7.00 0.46 13.88
N HIS A 198 -7.71 -0.18 14.81
CA HIS A 198 -8.78 0.41 15.61
C HIS A 198 -8.31 0.65 17.06
N ILE A 199 -7.32 -0.11 17.54
CA ILE A 199 -6.69 0.05 18.86
C ILE A 199 -5.21 0.42 18.74
N HIS A 200 -4.81 1.46 19.45
CA HIS A 200 -3.45 2.02 19.46
C HIS A 200 -2.83 1.97 20.87
N ASP A 201 -2.87 0.79 21.50
CA ASP A 201 -2.40 0.56 22.87
C ASP A 201 -1.13 -0.31 22.88
N ASP A 202 0.00 0.28 23.25
CA ASP A 202 1.29 -0.43 23.36
C ASP A 202 1.34 -1.47 24.49
N SER A 203 0.36 -1.49 25.39
CA SER A 203 0.28 -2.50 26.45
C SER A 203 -0.26 -3.85 25.96
N TRP A 204 -0.84 -3.91 24.76
CA TRP A 204 -1.35 -5.15 24.18
C TRP A 204 -0.20 -6.07 23.77
N ALA A 205 -0.29 -7.33 24.18
CA ALA A 205 0.70 -8.35 23.83
C ALA A 205 0.70 -8.67 22.33
N VAL A 206 -0.44 -8.49 21.67
CA VAL A 206 -0.61 -8.54 20.21
C VAL A 206 -0.95 -7.12 19.77
N PRO A 207 0.01 -6.32 19.29
CA PRO A 207 -0.27 -4.97 18.84
C PRO A 207 -1.14 -5.00 17.58
N GLU A 208 -2.12 -4.10 17.49
CA GLU A 208 -2.96 -3.95 16.30
C GLU A 208 -2.37 -2.93 15.30
N TYR A 209 -1.36 -2.18 15.71
CA TYR A 209 -0.72 -1.15 14.90
C TYR A 209 0.81 -1.27 14.94
N GLY A 210 1.47 -0.85 13.87
CA GLY A 210 2.91 -0.97 13.70
C GLY A 210 3.36 -2.23 12.95
N GLY A 211 2.44 -3.05 12.44
CA GLY A 211 2.74 -4.34 11.83
C GLY A 211 2.85 -4.31 10.31
N GLY A 212 2.05 -3.49 9.62
CA GLY A 212 2.14 -3.21 8.19
C GLY A 212 2.51 -1.75 7.95
N TRP A 213 3.39 -1.49 6.99
CA TRP A 213 3.77 -0.12 6.63
C TRP A 213 4.36 0.00 5.23
N ILE A 214 4.48 1.24 4.76
CA ILE A 214 5.23 1.58 3.55
C ILE A 214 6.41 2.50 3.89
N GLN A 215 7.47 2.44 3.08
CA GLN A 215 8.55 3.42 3.09
C GLN A 215 8.64 4.11 1.74
N VAL A 216 8.44 5.43 1.74
CA VAL A 216 8.39 6.27 0.54
C VAL A 216 9.66 7.09 0.44
N GLN A 217 10.33 7.00 -0.71
CA GLN A 217 11.45 7.87 -1.04
C GLN A 217 10.91 9.19 -1.58
N ALA A 218 11.21 10.29 -0.91
CA ALA A 218 10.81 11.63 -1.34
C ALA A 218 11.91 12.66 -1.05
N GLU A 219 11.94 13.76 -1.82
CA GLU A 219 12.91 14.84 -1.60
C GLU A 219 12.62 15.64 -0.32
N SER A 220 11.36 15.67 0.11
CA SER A 220 10.92 16.38 1.31
C SER A 220 9.76 15.65 1.98
N LEU A 221 9.70 15.75 3.31
CA LEU A 221 8.57 15.28 4.11
C LEU A 221 7.44 16.31 4.05
N THR A 222 6.70 16.29 2.95
CA THR A 222 5.51 17.13 2.73
C THR A 222 4.41 16.27 2.14
N HIS A 223 3.14 16.62 2.34
CA HIS A 223 2.00 15.91 1.73
C HIS A 223 2.21 15.70 0.22
N ALA A 224 2.56 16.77 -0.51
CA ALA A 224 2.86 16.67 -1.95
C ALA A 224 4.14 15.87 -2.26
N GLY A 225 5.17 15.92 -1.41
CA GLY A 225 6.39 15.13 -1.57
C GLY A 225 6.13 13.63 -1.47
N ILE A 226 5.39 13.21 -0.44
CA ILE A 226 5.01 11.82 -0.23
C ILE A 226 4.12 11.32 -1.38
N VAL A 227 3.10 12.09 -1.77
CA VAL A 227 2.20 11.69 -2.87
C VAL A 227 2.93 11.56 -4.21
N ARG A 228 3.90 12.42 -4.52
CA ARG A 228 4.76 12.23 -5.72
C ARG A 228 5.53 10.92 -5.65
N GLY A 229 6.15 10.61 -4.51
CA GLY A 229 6.87 9.35 -4.30
C GLY A 229 5.97 8.12 -4.51
N LEU A 230 4.73 8.16 -4.02
CA LEU A 230 3.72 7.12 -4.24
C LEU A 230 3.38 6.97 -5.73
N LYS A 231 3.06 8.06 -6.42
CA LYS A 231 2.67 8.04 -7.85
C LYS A 231 3.79 7.61 -8.78
N GLU A 232 5.04 7.90 -8.42
CA GLU A 232 6.23 7.47 -9.16
C GLU A 232 6.65 6.03 -8.83
N GLY A 233 5.98 5.37 -7.88
CA GLY A 233 6.34 4.02 -7.43
C GLY A 233 7.66 3.96 -6.65
N ARG A 234 8.14 5.10 -6.13
CA ARG A 234 9.37 5.19 -5.32
C ARG A 234 9.10 4.82 -3.86
N PHE A 235 8.54 3.64 -3.64
CA PHE A 235 8.28 3.11 -2.31
C PHE A 235 8.32 1.59 -2.32
N TYR A 236 8.32 1.01 -1.12
CA TYR A 236 8.08 -0.40 -0.91
C TYR A 236 7.19 -0.60 0.31
N SER A 237 6.58 -1.78 0.39
CA SER A 237 5.69 -2.19 1.49
C SER A 237 6.39 -3.23 2.35
N SER A 238 6.09 -3.28 3.64
CA SER A 238 6.77 -4.21 4.55
C SER A 238 6.00 -4.51 5.83
N THR A 239 6.28 -5.70 6.37
CA THR A 239 5.93 -6.11 7.74
C THR A 239 7.15 -6.26 8.65
N GLY A 240 8.34 -5.89 8.18
CA GLY A 240 9.58 -6.01 8.93
C GLY A 240 10.83 -5.64 8.13
N PRO A 241 11.17 -6.40 7.07
CA PRO A 241 12.39 -6.17 6.29
C PRO A 241 12.43 -4.78 5.65
N GLU A 242 13.63 -4.28 5.43
CA GLU A 242 13.85 -2.99 4.76
C GLU A 242 14.48 -3.20 3.38
N VAL A 243 14.10 -2.38 2.41
CA VAL A 243 14.70 -2.34 1.07
C VAL A 243 15.48 -1.04 0.97
N TYR A 244 16.80 -1.15 0.96
CA TYR A 244 17.70 0.00 0.92
C TYR A 244 17.94 0.50 -0.49
N ASP A 245 17.91 -0.40 -1.48
CA ASP A 245 18.24 -0.06 -2.85
C ASP A 245 17.54 -0.98 -3.83
N LEU A 246 17.04 -0.42 -4.92
CA LEU A 246 16.42 -1.16 -6.02
C LEU A 246 16.73 -0.45 -7.33
N ARG A 247 17.41 -1.13 -8.25
CA ARG A 247 17.80 -0.54 -9.53
C ARG A 247 17.89 -1.57 -10.64
N VAL A 248 17.67 -1.11 -11.86
CA VAL A 248 18.05 -1.84 -13.07
C VAL A 248 19.39 -1.30 -13.54
N GLU A 249 20.35 -2.20 -13.67
CA GLU A 249 21.69 -1.87 -14.12
C GLU A 249 22.29 -3.07 -14.84
N ASP A 250 22.88 -2.85 -16.01
CA ASP A 250 23.51 -3.89 -16.85
C ASP A 250 22.56 -5.03 -17.26
N GLY A 251 21.26 -4.70 -17.42
CA GLY A 251 20.23 -5.68 -17.78
C GLY A 251 19.78 -6.57 -16.62
N GLU A 252 20.17 -6.26 -15.39
CA GLU A 252 19.71 -6.95 -14.17
C GLU A 252 18.88 -6.04 -13.28
N LEU A 253 17.85 -6.60 -12.64
CA LEU A 253 17.21 -6.00 -11.47
C LEU A 253 18.01 -6.39 -10.23
N LYS A 254 18.58 -5.41 -9.53
CA LYS A 254 19.40 -5.57 -8.34
C LYS A 254 18.66 -5.00 -7.12
N VAL A 255 18.65 -5.74 -6.02
CA VAL A 255 18.06 -5.32 -4.74
C VAL A 255 19.12 -5.38 -3.63
N ARG A 256 19.09 -4.41 -2.71
CA ARG A 256 19.76 -4.49 -1.41
C ARG A 256 18.73 -4.30 -0.30
N CYS A 257 18.81 -5.11 0.74
CA CYS A 257 17.82 -5.17 1.81
C CYS A 257 18.45 -5.46 3.17
N SER A 258 17.65 -5.37 4.23
CA SER A 258 17.99 -5.89 5.54
C SER A 258 18.24 -7.42 5.49
N PRO A 259 18.89 -8.01 6.50
CA PRO A 259 19.15 -9.45 6.53
C PRO A 259 17.89 -10.30 6.34
N CYS A 260 17.85 -11.08 5.25
CA CYS A 260 16.72 -11.92 4.88
C CYS A 260 17.11 -13.40 4.81
N LYS A 261 16.17 -14.28 5.14
CA LYS A 261 16.28 -15.73 4.97
C LYS A 261 16.34 -16.11 3.49
N PHE A 262 15.53 -15.45 2.66
CA PHE A 262 15.55 -15.60 1.21
C PHE A 262 15.01 -14.35 0.51
N ILE A 263 15.31 -14.24 -0.78
CA ILE A 263 14.79 -13.21 -1.69
C ILE A 263 14.15 -13.91 -2.88
N MET A 264 12.89 -13.59 -3.17
CA MET A 264 12.13 -14.14 -4.29
C MET A 264 11.88 -13.06 -5.33
N PHE A 265 12.30 -13.32 -6.56
CA PHE A 265 11.93 -12.48 -7.69
C PHE A 265 10.67 -13.03 -8.35
N LYS A 266 9.58 -12.28 -8.28
CA LYS A 266 8.29 -12.60 -8.89
C LYS A 266 8.26 -11.92 -10.26
N ALA A 267 8.39 -12.71 -11.31
CA ALA A 267 8.30 -12.27 -12.69
C ALA A 267 7.12 -12.95 -13.38
N PHE A 268 6.68 -12.39 -14.52
CA PHE A 268 5.63 -12.96 -15.36
C PHE A 268 5.96 -12.70 -16.84
N PRO A 269 5.69 -13.63 -17.78
CA PRO A 269 5.12 -14.97 -17.57
C PRO A 269 6.13 -15.99 -17.04
N GLN A 270 7.40 -15.62 -16.98
CA GLN A 270 8.46 -16.50 -16.51
C GLN A 270 8.56 -16.48 -14.99
N ARG A 271 8.87 -17.63 -14.38
CA ARG A 271 9.14 -17.69 -12.94
C ARG A 271 10.55 -17.14 -12.66
N GLY A 272 10.62 -16.04 -11.91
CA GLY A 272 11.89 -15.50 -11.43
C GLY A 272 12.57 -16.39 -10.38
N PRO A 273 13.87 -16.16 -10.11
CA PRO A 273 14.65 -17.00 -9.21
C PRO A 273 14.27 -16.82 -7.73
N PHE A 274 14.36 -17.93 -6.99
CA PHE A 274 14.33 -17.98 -5.54
C PHE A 274 15.77 -18.08 -5.01
N LYS A 275 16.23 -17.10 -4.24
CA LYS A 275 17.62 -16.98 -3.78
C LYS A 275 17.70 -17.09 -2.27
N GLY A 276 18.60 -17.94 -1.77
CA GLY A 276 18.86 -18.12 -0.34
C GLY A 276 20.13 -18.96 -0.11
N ASN A 277 20.77 -18.79 1.04
CA ASN A 277 21.97 -19.56 1.42
C ASN A 277 21.60 -20.80 2.26
N PHE A 278 20.81 -21.72 1.70
CA PHE A 278 20.17 -22.82 2.47
C PHE A 278 21.15 -23.77 3.16
N GLU A 279 22.34 -23.97 2.61
CA GLU A 279 23.36 -24.83 3.22
C GLU A 279 24.03 -24.16 4.44
N SER A 280 24.30 -22.85 4.36
CA SER A 280 25.04 -22.14 5.41
C SER A 280 24.14 -21.45 6.43
N GLY A 281 22.87 -21.23 6.10
CA GLY A 281 21.93 -20.44 6.90
C GLY A 281 22.25 -18.95 7.01
N LYS A 282 23.28 -18.46 6.33
CA LYS A 282 23.67 -17.03 6.37
C LYS A 282 22.60 -16.16 5.70
N PRO A 283 22.25 -15.00 6.27
CA PRO A 283 21.29 -14.10 5.64
C PRO A 283 21.77 -13.60 4.29
N LEU A 284 20.83 -13.34 3.38
CA LEU A 284 21.05 -12.52 2.19
C LEU A 284 20.76 -11.06 2.53
N THR A 285 21.58 -10.16 2.02
CA THR A 285 21.38 -8.70 2.10
C THR A 285 21.29 -8.06 0.71
N GLU A 286 21.49 -8.85 -0.33
CA GLU A 286 21.43 -8.42 -1.71
C GLU A 286 21.17 -9.61 -2.63
N ALA A 287 20.59 -9.33 -3.79
CA ALA A 287 20.42 -10.29 -4.87
C ALA A 287 20.16 -9.56 -6.20
N SER A 288 20.34 -10.27 -7.31
CA SER A 288 19.94 -9.78 -8.64
C SER A 288 19.29 -10.85 -9.49
N MET A 289 18.58 -10.46 -10.55
CA MET A 289 18.20 -11.34 -11.64
C MET A 289 18.36 -10.64 -12.98
N ALA A 290 18.73 -11.39 -14.02
CA ALA A 290 18.66 -10.90 -15.40
C ALA A 290 17.20 -10.64 -15.80
N ILE A 291 17.00 -9.59 -16.60
CA ILE A 291 15.69 -9.20 -17.13
C ILE A 291 15.56 -9.71 -18.56
N GLU A 292 14.55 -10.53 -18.81
CA GLU A 292 14.26 -11.04 -20.15
C GLU A 292 13.25 -10.12 -20.87
N PRO A 293 13.44 -9.79 -22.17
CA PRO A 293 12.57 -8.85 -22.87
C PRO A 293 11.11 -9.25 -23.02
N ASP A 294 10.78 -10.53 -22.86
CA ASP A 294 9.43 -11.10 -22.93
C ASP A 294 8.69 -11.09 -21.59
N MET A 295 9.37 -10.76 -20.49
CA MET A 295 8.73 -10.53 -19.21
C MET A 295 7.83 -9.28 -19.28
N THR A 296 6.69 -9.32 -18.59
CA THR A 296 5.78 -8.17 -18.43
C THR A 296 6.22 -7.28 -17.27
N TYR A 297 6.50 -7.90 -16.12
CA TYR A 297 6.96 -7.21 -14.93
C TYR A 297 7.86 -8.09 -14.08
N ILE A 298 8.62 -7.45 -13.19
CA ILE A 298 9.39 -8.11 -12.12
C ILE A 298 9.17 -7.33 -10.82
N ARG A 299 8.87 -8.03 -9.73
CA ARG A 299 8.86 -7.48 -8.36
C ARG A 299 9.65 -8.39 -7.41
N VAL A 300 10.08 -7.86 -6.27
CA VAL A 300 10.92 -8.57 -5.31
C VAL A 300 10.20 -8.72 -3.99
N GLU A 301 10.29 -9.91 -3.41
CA GLU A 301 9.90 -10.21 -2.03
C GLU A 301 11.14 -10.57 -1.22
N CYS A 302 11.44 -9.79 -0.19
CA CYS A 302 12.52 -10.04 0.77
C CYS A 302 11.89 -10.60 2.05
N VAL A 303 12.26 -11.82 2.46
CA VAL A 303 11.63 -12.50 3.59
C VAL A 303 12.65 -12.78 4.68
N ASP A 304 12.39 -12.33 5.90
CA ASP A 304 13.28 -12.56 7.04
C ASP A 304 13.10 -13.94 7.70
N PHE A 305 13.76 -14.15 8.83
CA PHE A 305 13.71 -15.40 9.57
C PHE A 305 12.45 -15.56 10.44
N GLU A 306 11.73 -14.47 10.72
CA GLU A 306 10.45 -14.47 11.42
C GLU A 306 9.28 -14.69 10.46
N GLY A 307 9.52 -14.61 9.15
CA GLY A 307 8.52 -14.76 8.10
C GLY A 307 7.89 -13.43 7.67
N LYS A 308 8.40 -12.30 8.17
CA LYS A 308 7.98 -10.97 7.72
C LYS A 308 8.55 -10.70 6.32
N VAL A 309 7.85 -9.86 5.57
CA VAL A 309 8.11 -9.68 4.14
C VAL A 309 8.19 -8.20 3.82
N ALA A 310 9.12 -7.84 2.94
CA ALA A 310 9.07 -6.59 2.19
C ALA A 310 8.78 -6.87 0.72
N TRP A 311 7.89 -6.07 0.13
CA TRP A 311 7.47 -6.13 -1.27
C TRP A 311 7.88 -4.86 -2.00
N THR A 312 8.66 -5.00 -3.07
CA THR A 312 8.92 -3.87 -3.97
C THR A 312 7.76 -3.69 -4.95
N ASN A 313 7.62 -2.49 -5.49
CA ASN A 313 6.74 -2.24 -6.63
C ASN A 313 7.20 -3.03 -7.88
N PRO A 314 6.26 -3.39 -8.79
CA PRO A 314 6.58 -4.01 -10.07
C PRO A 314 7.37 -3.05 -10.96
N VAL A 315 8.46 -3.56 -11.50
CA VAL A 315 9.21 -2.95 -12.59
C VAL A 315 8.64 -3.50 -13.89
N PHE A 316 7.93 -2.66 -14.64
CA PHE A 316 7.36 -3.05 -15.93
C PHE A 316 8.44 -3.04 -17.00
N VAL A 317 8.67 -4.18 -17.66
CA VAL A 317 9.79 -4.35 -18.59
C VAL A 317 9.60 -3.51 -19.84
N ALA A 318 8.35 -3.28 -20.28
CA ALA A 318 8.04 -2.38 -21.38
C ALA A 318 8.63 -0.97 -21.16
N ASP A 319 8.61 -0.47 -19.92
CA ASP A 319 9.22 0.83 -19.60
C ASP A 319 10.75 0.78 -19.75
N LEU A 320 11.39 -0.38 -19.57
CA LEU A 320 12.85 -0.52 -19.65
C LEU A 320 13.38 -0.64 -21.09
N LEU A 321 12.50 -0.97 -22.03
CA LEU A 321 12.81 -1.19 -23.44
C LEU A 321 12.54 0.04 -24.30
N SER A 322 11.67 0.96 -23.85
CA SER A 322 11.42 2.27 -24.46
C SER A 322 12.59 3.22 -24.23
#